data_AF-A0A5N6VYF3-F1
#
_entry.id   AF-A0A5N6VYF3-F1
#
_cell.length_a   1.000
_cell.length_b   1.000
_cell.length_c   1.000
_cell.angle_alpha   90.00
_cell.angle_beta   90.00
_cell.angle_gamma   90.00
#
_symmetry.space_group_name_H-M   'P 1'
#
loop_
_entity.id
_entity.type
_entity.pdbx_description
1 polymer ?
#
loop_
_entity_poly.entity_id
_entity_poly.type
_entity_poly.pdbx_seq_one_letter_code
_entity_poly.pdbx_strand_id
1 'polypeptide(L)'
;MSRSIPIMLRIGAVMTPIIVSEGLSYKELFEIVSRHVGTEEDAYKQSLDGFSVLWERTSPSSPFPERTLVSEKNLQATLELMILRHGRDVLEADRMVKNTSSSGVFG
;
A
#
# COMPACT_ATOMS: atom_id res chain seq x y z
N MET A 1 -9.27 21.86 7.89
CA MET A 1 -7.94 21.80 7.25
C MET A 1 -7.56 20.33 7.20
N SER A 2 -7.43 19.76 6.00
CA SER A 2 -7.00 18.38 5.80
C SER A 2 -5.54 18.26 6.25
N ARG A 3 -5.24 17.39 7.21
CA ARG A 3 -3.85 17.13 7.60
C ARG A 3 -3.16 16.31 6.52
N SER A 4 -1.88 16.60 6.28
CA SER A 4 -1.04 15.80 5.40
C SER A 4 -0.36 14.71 6.21
N ILE A 5 -0.43 13.48 5.73
CA ILE A 5 0.11 12.28 6.37
C ILE A 5 1.29 11.79 5.53
N PRO A 6 2.54 11.82 6.05
CA PRO A 6 3.65 11.16 5.40
C PRO A 6 3.52 9.65 5.59
N ILE A 7 3.56 8.90 4.49
CA ILE A 7 3.44 7.44 4.48
C ILE A 7 4.59 6.84 3.69
N MET A 8 5.15 5.74 4.17
CA MET A 8 6.06 4.92 3.38
C MET A 8 5.25 3.94 2.53
N LEU A 9 5.23 4.14 1.22
CA LEU A 9 4.60 3.24 0.26
C LEU A 9 5.59 2.17 -0.17
N ARG A 10 5.20 0.90 -0.06
CA ARG A 10 5.95 -0.24 -0.58
C ARG A 10 5.30 -0.79 -1.83
N ILE A 11 6.09 -0.90 -2.89
CA ILE A 11 5.74 -1.58 -4.13
C ILE A 11 6.80 -2.64 -4.39
N GLY A 12 6.52 -3.87 -3.96
CA GLY A 12 7.51 -4.95 -4.04
C GLY A 12 8.75 -4.72 -3.18
N ALA A 13 9.90 -4.57 -3.83
CA ALA A 13 11.17 -4.25 -3.18
C ALA A 13 11.39 -2.74 -3.01
N VAL A 14 10.58 -1.90 -3.69
CA VAL A 14 10.75 -0.45 -3.68
C VAL A 14 9.96 0.17 -2.54
N MET A 15 10.62 1.07 -1.81
CA MET A 15 10.03 1.88 -0.76
C MET A 15 10.09 3.35 -1.17
N THR A 16 8.93 3.99 -1.26
CA THR A 16 8.79 5.37 -1.72
C THR A 16 8.02 6.19 -0.69
N PRO A 17 8.58 7.30 -0.17
CA PRO A 17 7.82 8.19 0.68
C PRO A 17 6.77 8.93 -0.15
N ILE A 18 5.51 8.88 0.30
CA ILE A 18 4.40 9.64 -0.29
C ILE A 18 3.74 10.51 0.78
N ILE A 19 3.03 11.54 0.34
CA ILE A 19 2.23 12.40 1.22
C ILE A 19 0.78 12.26 0.77
N VAL A 20 -0.10 11.88 1.69
CA VAL A 20 -1.55 11.77 1.43
C VAL A 20 -2.33 12.73 2.32
N SER A 21 -3.55 13.04 1.93
CA SER A 21 -4.47 13.82 2.77
C SER A 21 -5.21 12.88 3.73
N GLU A 22 -5.36 13.29 4.99
CA GLU A 22 -6.15 12.58 6.00
C GLU A 22 -7.61 12.37 5.58
N GLY A 23 -8.15 13.25 4.74
CA GLY A 23 -9.52 13.14 4.22
C GLY A 23 -9.61 12.55 2.82
N LEU A 24 -8.56 11.87 2.33
CA LEU A 24 -8.62 11.30 0.98
C LEU A 24 -9.54 10.09 0.93
N SER A 25 -10.27 9.96 -0.18
CA SER A 25 -11.08 8.79 -0.47
C SER A 25 -10.23 7.61 -0.90
N TYR A 26 -10.76 6.40 -0.72
CA TYR A 26 -10.09 5.17 -1.18
C TYR A 26 -9.77 5.20 -2.67
N LYS A 27 -10.67 5.75 -3.49
CA LYS A 27 -10.45 5.93 -4.92
C LYS A 27 -9.26 6.84 -5.21
N GLU A 28 -9.15 7.97 -4.52
CA GLU A 28 -8.00 8.88 -4.68
C GLU A 28 -6.69 8.21 -4.25
N LEU A 29 -6.70 7.47 -3.13
CA LEU A 29 -5.55 6.69 -2.69
C LEU A 29 -5.15 5.67 -3.77
N PHE A 30 -6.14 4.99 -4.34
CA PHE A 30 -5.93 3.99 -5.36
C PHE A 30 -5.33 4.58 -6.63
N GLU A 31 -5.80 5.74 -7.07
CA GLU A 31 -5.22 6.45 -8.22
C GLU A 31 -3.78 6.89 -7.95
N ILE A 32 -3.49 7.42 -6.75
CA ILE A 32 -2.12 7.82 -6.36
C ILE A 32 -1.18 6.62 -6.40
N VAL A 33 -1.53 5.52 -5.75
CA VAL A 33 -0.67 4.33 -5.69
C VAL A 33 -0.56 3.66 -7.05
N SER A 34 -1.64 3.61 -7.85
CA SER A 34 -1.61 3.07 -9.21
C SER A 34 -0.59 3.78 -10.10
N ARG A 35 -0.44 5.10 -9.96
CA ARG A 35 0.59 5.87 -10.70
C ARG A 35 2.00 5.44 -10.32
N HIS A 36 2.24 5.06 -9.06
CA HIS A 36 3.54 4.58 -8.60
C HIS A 36 3.80 3.12 -9.00
N VAL A 37 2.77 2.27 -9.04
CA VAL A 37 2.89 0.90 -9.58
C VAL A 37 3.16 0.95 -11.09
N GLY A 38 2.57 1.92 -11.78
CA GLY A 38 2.67 2.12 -13.22
C GLY A 38 3.99 2.73 -13.73
N THR A 39 4.95 3.05 -12.87
CA THR A 39 6.22 3.70 -13.27
C THR A 39 7.40 2.75 -13.46
N GLU A 40 7.28 1.48 -13.09
CA GLU A 40 8.35 0.49 -13.33
C GLU A 40 8.31 0.00 -14.79
N GLU A 41 9.47 -0.48 -15.30
CA GLU A 41 9.67 -0.99 -16.66
C GLU A 41 8.68 -2.12 -17.04
N ASP A 42 8.05 -2.76 -16.05
CA ASP A 42 7.04 -3.82 -16.15
C ASP A 42 5.63 -3.41 -15.68
N ALA A 43 5.33 -2.11 -15.60
CA ALA A 43 4.03 -1.56 -15.19
C ALA A 43 2.81 -2.21 -15.86
N TYR A 44 2.94 -2.61 -17.13
CA TYR A 44 1.87 -3.26 -17.90
C TYR A 44 1.55 -4.70 -17.43
N LYS A 45 2.44 -5.32 -16.65
CA LYS A 45 2.25 -6.66 -16.07
C LYS A 45 1.73 -6.64 -14.64
N GLN A 46 1.71 -5.46 -14.00
CA GLN A 46 1.34 -5.31 -12.60
C GLN A 46 0.05 -4.51 -12.51
N SER A 47 -1.01 -5.13 -11.99
CA SER A 47 -2.22 -4.40 -11.60
C SER A 47 -2.30 -4.35 -10.08
N LEU A 48 -2.68 -3.18 -9.58
CA LEU A 48 -3.00 -2.98 -8.18
C LEU A 48 -4.34 -3.64 -7.86
N ASP A 49 -4.35 -4.52 -6.87
CA ASP A 49 -5.57 -5.20 -6.39
C ASP A 49 -6.12 -4.53 -5.12
N GLY A 50 -5.22 -4.03 -4.28
CA GLY A 50 -5.58 -3.30 -3.07
C GLY A 50 -4.36 -2.82 -2.30
N PHE A 51 -4.56 -2.55 -1.01
CA PHE A 51 -3.50 -2.14 -0.11
C PHE A 51 -3.62 -2.82 1.23
N SER A 52 -2.48 -2.96 1.88
CA SER A 52 -2.41 -3.37 3.27
C SER A 52 -1.43 -2.50 4.03
N VAL A 53 -1.72 -2.23 5.30
CA VAL A 53 -0.75 -1.60 6.20
C VAL A 53 0.00 -2.69 6.93
N LEU A 54 1.33 -2.66 6.81
CA LEU A 54 2.24 -3.42 7.64
C LEU A 54 2.59 -2.59 8.86
N TRP A 55 2.18 -3.07 10.02
CA TRP A 55 2.42 -2.37 11.28
C TRP A 55 3.79 -2.74 11.82
N GLU A 56 4.59 -1.75 12.19
CA GLU A 56 5.86 -2.00 12.85
C GLU A 56 5.63 -2.66 14.21
N ARG A 57 6.16 -3.87 14.38
CA ARG A 57 6.18 -4.56 15.68
C ARG A 57 7.41 -4.12 16.46
N THR A 58 7.27 -3.06 17.24
CA THR A 58 8.30 -2.62 18.19
C THR A 58 8.42 -3.56 19.40
N SER A 59 7.38 -4.35 19.68
CA SER A 59 7.37 -5.40 20.70
C SER A 59 6.61 -6.64 20.21
N PRO A 60 7.05 -7.87 20.56
CA PRO A 60 6.27 -9.08 20.33
C PRO A 60 4.89 -9.04 21.01
N SER A 61 4.71 -8.23 22.05
CA SER A 61 3.43 -8.01 22.74
C SER A 61 2.57 -6.86 22.15
N SER A 62 2.91 -6.35 20.97
CA SER A 62 2.12 -5.30 20.31
C SER A 62 0.68 -5.77 20.09
N PRO A 63 -0.34 -4.96 20.44
CA PRO A 63 -1.75 -5.31 20.19
C PRO A 63 -2.13 -5.18 18.72
N PHE A 64 -1.23 -4.66 17.88
CA PHE A 64 -1.48 -4.47 16.45
C PHE A 64 -1.19 -5.77 15.68
N PRO A 65 -2.05 -6.15 14.74
CA PRO A 65 -1.76 -7.25 13.84
C PRO A 65 -0.52 -6.91 13.01
N GLU A 66 0.12 -7.93 12.44
CA GLU A 66 1.24 -7.69 11.51
C GLU A 66 0.80 -6.94 10.25
N ARG A 67 -0.42 -7.23 9.77
CA ARG A 67 -1.00 -6.65 8.56
C ARG A 67 -2.47 -6.30 8.76
N THR A 68 -2.89 -5.17 8.20
CA THR A 68 -4.32 -4.80 8.08
C THR A 68 -4.66 -4.48 6.63
N LEU A 69 -5.64 -5.17 6.07
CA LEU A 69 -6.17 -4.85 4.74
C LEU A 69 -6.91 -3.52 4.77
N VAL A 70 -6.61 -2.64 3.83
CA VAL A 70 -7.25 -1.34 3.68
C VAL A 70 -8.40 -1.44 2.69
N SER A 71 -9.52 -0.85 3.04
CA SER A 71 -10.76 -0.81 2.30
C SER A 71 -11.42 0.55 2.47
N GLU A 72 -12.45 0.82 1.66
CA GLU A 72 -13.24 2.05 1.78
C GLU A 72 -13.80 2.30 3.19
N LYS A 73 -14.14 1.23 3.91
CA LYS A 73 -14.79 1.31 5.23
C LYS A 73 -13.82 1.62 6.37
N ASN A 74 -12.55 1.27 6.23
CA ASN A 74 -11.55 1.38 7.30
C ASN A 74 -10.37 2.30 6.96
N LEU A 75 -10.33 2.88 5.75
CA LEU A 75 -9.26 3.78 5.33
C LEU A 75 -9.01 4.91 6.34
N GLN A 76 -10.07 5.64 6.70
CA GLN A 76 -9.97 6.80 7.59
C GLN A 76 -9.35 6.42 8.94
N ALA A 77 -9.93 5.39 9.59
CA ALA A 77 -9.45 4.89 10.87
C ALA A 77 -8.00 4.37 10.77
N THR A 78 -7.63 3.76 9.65
CA THR A 78 -6.27 3.25 9.42
C THR A 78 -5.27 4.39 9.32
N LEU A 79 -5.57 5.42 8.54
CA LEU A 79 -4.72 6.61 8.38
C LEU A 79 -4.53 7.34 9.71
N GLU A 80 -5.61 7.54 10.47
CA GLU A 80 -5.54 8.15 11.81
C GLU A 80 -4.66 7.34 12.77
N LEU A 81 -4.78 6.00 12.74
CA LEU A 81 -3.93 5.12 13.55
C LEU A 81 -2.44 5.23 13.19
N MET A 82 -2.11 5.32 11.89
CA MET A 82 -0.72 5.50 11.44
C MET A 82 -0.13 6.82 11.97
N ILE A 83 -0.93 7.90 12.00
CA ILE A 83 -0.50 9.19 12.57
C ILE A 83 -0.25 9.05 14.08
N LEU A 84 -1.21 8.49 14.82
CA LEU A 84 -1.17 8.45 16.29
C LEU A 84 -0.03 7.57 16.82
N ARG A 85 0.31 6.50 16.10
CA ARG A 85 1.34 5.55 16.52
C ARG A 85 2.76 6.10 16.37
N HIS A 86 2.97 7.05 15.46
CA HIS A 86 4.31 7.52 15.08
C HIS A 86 5.30 6.36 14.78
N GLY A 87 4.80 5.20 14.35
CA GLY A 87 5.60 4.02 14.02
C GLY A 87 6.14 4.08 12.59
N ARG A 88 7.06 3.17 12.24
CA ARG A 88 7.50 2.96 10.85
C ARG A 88 6.53 2.04 10.10
N ASP A 89 5.25 2.39 10.16
CA ASP A 89 4.18 1.65 9.49
C ASP A 89 4.27 1.89 7.98
N VAL A 90 4.01 0.84 7.19
CA VAL A 90 4.22 0.84 5.74
C VAL A 90 2.91 0.53 5.04
N LEU A 91 2.52 1.34 4.05
CA LEU A 91 1.44 1.02 3.14
C LEU A 91 1.99 0.14 2.03
N GLU A 92 1.66 -1.14 2.01
CA GLU A 92 2.03 -2.08 0.96
C GLU A 92 0.95 -2.10 -0.13
N ALA A 93 1.38 -1.89 -1.37
CA ALA A 93 0.55 -2.09 -2.54
C ALA A 93 0.45 -3.60 -2.84
N ASP A 94 -0.75 -4.15 -2.68
CA ASP A 94 -1.01 -5.55 -3.02
C ASP A 94 -1.15 -5.63 -4.55
N ARG A 95 -0.14 -6.23 -5.19
CA ARG A 95 -0.04 -6.34 -6.65
C ARG A 95 -0.44 -7.72 -7.11
N MET A 96 -1.22 -7.79 -8.19
CA MET A 96 -1.34 -8.98 -9.02
C MET A 96 -0.37 -8.88 -10.18
N VAL A 97 0.55 -9.85 -10.27
CA VAL A 97 1.32 -10.08 -11.48
C VAL A 97 0.40 -10.82 -12.45
N LYS A 98 0.07 -10.18 -13.57
CA LYS A 98 -0.56 -10.91 -14.67
C LYS A 98 0.49 -11.85 -15.25
N ASN A 99 0.42 -13.13 -14.86
CA ASN A 99 1.17 -14.17 -15.53
C ASN A 99 0.70 -14.23 -16.98
N THR A 100 1.46 -13.62 -17.89
CA THR A 100 1.42 -14.04 -19.29
C THR A 100 2.05 -15.42 -19.29
N SER A 101 1.22 -16.45 -19.19
CA SER A 101 1.62 -17.83 -19.44
C SER A 101 2.15 -17.92 -20.85
N SER A 102 3.46 -17.69 -21.03
CA SER A 102 4.18 -18.26 -22.16
C SER A 102 4.46 -19.70 -21.76
N SER A 103 3.43 -20.56 -21.91
CA SER A 103 3.72 -21.99 -22.03
C SER A 103 4.42 -22.14 -23.38
N GLY A 104 5.74 -22.01 -23.37
CA GLY A 104 6.57 -22.49 -24.45
C GLY A 104 6.26 -23.97 -24.62
N VAL A 105 5.58 -24.31 -25.71
CA VAL A 105 5.53 -25.67 -26.20
C VAL A 105 6.95 -25.98 -26.68
N PHE A 106 7.71 -26.67 -25.82
CA PHE A 106 8.92 -27.38 -26.22
C PHE A 106 8.72 -28.84 -25.81
N GLY A 107 8.70 -29.72 -26.81
CA GLY A 107 8.63 -31.18 -26.65
C GLY A 107 7.54 -31.79 -27.50
#